data_AF-A0AAW5MG15-F1
#
_entry.id   AF-A0AAW5MG15-F1
#
_cell.length_a   1.000
_cell.length_b   1.000
_cell.length_c   1.000
_cell.angle_alpha   90.00
_cell.angle_beta   90.00
_cell.angle_gamma   90.00
#
_symmetry.space_group_name_H-M   'P 1'
#
loop_
_entity.id
_entity.type
_entity.pdbx_description
1 polymer ?
#
loop_
_entity_poly.entity_id
_entity_poly.type
_entity_poly.pdbx_seq_one_letter_code
_entity_poly.pdbx_strand_id
1 'polypeptide(L)'
;MIGNSELEALGDKLQTTLVDLMRCREREAKYRHESQTLLGGVATLADAKTLEQVLESLIQVLKPFIGFEHADVVAWEGEQGSTHLSTEPMLSARSWRMTPAFARAISGETLVIYDPAQLPELAPLASEPGWASVMLTGLQAPGFTA
;
A
#
# COMPACT_ATOMS: atom_id res chain seq x y z
N MET A 1 -54.04 3.90 32.92
CA MET A 1 -52.99 4.90 32.63
C MET A 1 -51.73 4.17 32.16
N ILE A 2 -51.72 3.71 30.90
CA ILE A 2 -50.57 3.02 30.28
C ILE A 2 -50.39 3.68 28.90
N GLY A 3 -49.92 4.92 28.87
CA GLY A 3 -49.90 5.70 27.61
C GLY A 3 -48.69 6.60 27.43
N ASN A 4 -47.97 6.95 28.50
CA ASN A 4 -46.86 7.90 28.42
C ASN A 4 -45.48 7.21 28.41
N SER A 5 -45.29 6.18 29.22
CA SER A 5 -44.00 5.47 29.35
C SER A 5 -43.65 4.61 28.13
N GLU A 6 -44.65 4.01 27.47
CA GLU A 6 -44.42 3.23 26.24
C GLU A 6 -44.13 4.13 25.04
N LEU A 7 -44.70 5.35 25.03
CA LEU A 7 -44.42 6.36 24.00
C LEU A 7 -43.01 6.92 24.14
N GLU A 8 -42.57 7.19 25.38
CA GLU A 8 -41.21 7.64 25.68
C GLU A 8 -40.19 6.54 25.35
N ALA A 9 -40.45 5.29 25.73
CA ALA A 9 -39.59 4.16 25.39
C ALA A 9 -39.50 3.91 23.87
N LEU A 10 -40.59 4.13 23.14
CA LEU A 10 -40.59 4.05 21.67
C LEU A 10 -39.81 5.20 21.04
N GLY A 11 -39.93 6.42 21.59
CA GLY A 11 -39.15 7.59 21.20
C GLY A 11 -37.65 7.38 21.35
N ASP A 12 -37.21 6.90 22.51
CA ASP A 12 -35.80 6.59 22.79
C ASP A 12 -35.25 5.49 21.88
N LYS A 13 -36.06 4.46 21.61
CA LYS A 13 -35.67 3.35 20.74
C LYS A 13 -35.54 3.80 19.28
N LEU A 14 -36.44 4.68 18.80
CA LEU A 14 -36.34 5.28 17.47
C LEU A 14 -35.13 6.20 17.35
N GLN A 15 -34.87 7.03 18.36
CA GLN A 15 -33.71 7.92 18.36
C GLN A 15 -32.41 7.13 18.37
N THR A 16 -32.33 6.06 19.17
CA THR A 16 -31.17 5.15 19.21
C THR A 16 -30.97 4.46 17.86
N THR A 17 -32.05 3.94 17.27
CA THR A 17 -32.00 3.27 15.96
C THR A 17 -31.55 4.22 14.84
N LEU A 18 -32.00 5.48 14.86
CA LEU A 18 -31.57 6.50 13.89
C LEU A 18 -30.08 6.82 14.02
N VAL A 19 -29.57 6.94 15.25
CA VAL A 19 -28.14 7.17 15.49
C VAL A 19 -27.30 5.99 14.99
N ASP A 20 -27.74 4.76 15.24
CA ASP A 20 -27.06 3.56 14.77
C ASP A 20 -27.09 3.44 13.24
N LEU A 21 -28.21 3.80 12.60
CA LEU A 21 -28.32 3.85 11.14
C LEU A 21 -27.39 4.90 10.53
N MET A 22 -27.29 6.10 11.12
CA MET A 22 -26.36 7.13 10.67
C MET A 22 -24.91 6.63 10.74
N ARG A 23 -24.51 6.02 11.87
CA ARG A 23 -23.18 5.44 12.05
C ARG A 23 -22.88 4.27 11.10
N CYS A 24 -23.89 3.48 10.74
CA CYS A 24 -23.73 2.43 9.73
C CYS A 24 -23.52 3.01 8.34
N ARG A 25 -24.29 4.04 7.97
CA ARG A 25 -24.13 4.74 6.68
C ARG A 25 -22.77 5.39 6.52
N GLU A 26 -22.25 6.04 7.55
CA GLU A 26 -20.90 6.63 7.50
C GLU A 26 -19.82 5.56 7.28
N ARG A 27 -19.93 4.41 7.97
CA ARG A 27 -19.03 3.28 7.75
C ARG A 27 -19.15 2.72 6.34
N GLU A 28 -20.37 2.53 5.84
CA GLU A 28 -20.60 2.03 4.48
C GLU A 28 -20.05 3.01 3.42
N ALA A 29 -20.22 4.31 3.63
CA ALA A 29 -19.68 5.34 2.75
C ALA A 29 -18.15 5.32 2.74
N LYS A 30 -17.51 5.15 3.91
CA LYS A 30 -16.06 5.00 4.01
C LYS A 30 -15.56 3.76 3.26
N TYR A 31 -16.19 2.60 3.49
CA TYR A 31 -15.82 1.37 2.78
C TYR A 31 -16.06 1.46 1.27
N ARG A 32 -17.15 2.11 0.83
CA ARG A 32 -17.37 2.38 -0.61
C ARG A 32 -16.30 3.27 -1.18
N HIS A 33 -15.90 4.33 -0.48
CA HIS A 33 -14.86 5.23 -0.96
C HIS A 33 -13.51 4.51 -1.09
N GLU A 34 -13.15 3.68 -0.11
CA GLU A 34 -11.95 2.84 -0.16
C GLU A 34 -12.03 1.85 -1.34
N SER A 35 -13.14 1.11 -1.48
CA SER A 35 -13.34 0.15 -2.57
C SER A 35 -13.34 0.82 -3.95
N GLN A 36 -13.94 2.00 -4.09
CA GLN A 36 -14.01 2.73 -5.34
C GLN A 36 -12.66 3.35 -5.72
N THR A 37 -11.85 3.74 -4.72
CA THR A 37 -10.45 4.15 -4.93
C THR A 37 -9.59 2.97 -5.38
N LEU A 38 -9.75 1.80 -4.76
CA LEU A 38 -9.06 0.57 -5.19
C LEU A 38 -9.44 0.18 -6.62
N LEU A 39 -10.74 0.17 -6.95
CA LEU A 39 -11.24 -0.11 -8.30
C LEU A 39 -10.76 0.92 -9.32
N GLY A 40 -10.73 2.20 -8.96
CA GLY A 40 -10.16 3.27 -9.80
C GLY A 40 -8.67 3.05 -10.06
N GLY A 41 -7.93 2.64 -9.03
CA GLY A 41 -6.52 2.25 -9.16
C GLY A 41 -6.31 1.05 -10.09
N VAL A 42 -7.16 0.02 -10.00
CA VAL A 42 -7.11 -1.12 -10.93
C VAL A 42 -7.44 -0.69 -12.37
N ALA A 43 -8.38 0.23 -12.56
CA ALA A 43 -8.72 0.75 -13.88
C ALA A 43 -7.58 1.58 -14.49
N THR A 44 -6.89 2.41 -13.70
CA THR A 44 -5.72 3.17 -14.16
C THR A 44 -4.53 2.28 -14.47
N LEU A 45 -4.36 1.18 -13.74
CA LEU A 45 -3.38 0.14 -14.06
C LEU A 45 -3.70 -0.56 -15.40
N ALA A 46 -4.98 -0.76 -15.71
CA ALA A 46 -5.42 -1.39 -16.96
C ALA A 46 -5.29 -0.47 -18.19
N ASP A 47 -5.33 0.85 -18.00
CA ASP A 47 -5.20 1.86 -19.07
C ASP A 47 -3.74 2.28 -19.37
N ALA A 48 -2.79 1.89 -18.52
CA ALA A 48 -1.39 2.25 -18.67
C ALA A 48 -0.77 1.59 -19.92
N LYS A 49 -0.11 2.40 -20.76
CA LYS A 49 0.42 1.96 -22.07
C LYS A 49 1.88 1.50 -21.99
N THR A 50 2.59 1.85 -20.92
CA THR A 50 3.98 1.47 -20.69
C THR A 50 4.17 0.89 -19.29
N LEU A 51 5.18 0.05 -19.13
CA LEU A 51 5.49 -0.64 -17.88
C LEU A 51 5.75 0.34 -16.72
N GLU A 52 6.49 1.42 -16.99
CA GLU A 52 6.77 2.46 -16.00
C GLU A 52 5.49 3.15 -15.52
N GLN A 53 4.54 3.43 -16.43
CA GLN A 53 3.25 4.04 -16.08
C GLN A 53 2.40 3.13 -15.20
N VAL A 54 2.43 1.81 -15.44
CA VAL A 54 1.76 0.82 -14.58
C VAL A 54 2.33 0.90 -13.17
N LEU A 55 3.66 0.86 -13.04
CA LEU A 55 4.34 0.90 -11.74
C LEU A 55 4.12 2.23 -11.00
N GLU A 56 4.21 3.35 -11.70
CA GLU A 56 3.97 4.67 -11.13
C GLU A 56 2.52 4.77 -10.61
N SER A 57 1.55 4.31 -11.41
CA SER A 57 0.15 4.25 -10.99
C SER A 57 -0.04 3.35 -9.76
N LEU A 58 0.62 2.18 -9.72
CA LEU A 58 0.58 1.27 -8.57
C LEU A 58 1.07 1.96 -7.30
N ILE A 59 2.21 2.65 -7.36
CA ILE A 59 2.79 3.37 -6.22
C ILE A 59 1.82 4.47 -5.74
N GLN A 60 1.24 5.24 -6.65
CA GLN A 60 0.28 6.30 -6.31
C GLN A 60 -0.96 5.73 -5.63
N VAL A 61 -1.46 4.59 -6.09
CA VAL A 61 -2.63 3.91 -5.51
C VAL A 61 -2.31 3.33 -4.13
N LEU A 62 -1.11 2.78 -3.93
CA LEU A 62 -0.70 2.17 -2.66
C LEU A 62 -0.33 3.20 -1.58
N LYS A 63 0.13 4.39 -1.97
CA LYS A 63 0.56 5.46 -1.06
C LYS A 63 -0.44 5.77 0.06
N PRO A 64 -1.75 5.98 -0.19
CA PRO A 64 -2.72 6.26 0.87
C PRO A 64 -2.99 5.08 1.82
N PHE A 65 -2.69 3.83 1.43
CA PHE A 65 -2.93 2.64 2.26
C PHE A 65 -1.76 2.29 3.16
N ILE A 66 -0.53 2.41 2.65
CA ILE A 66 0.69 2.00 3.36
C ILE A 66 1.37 3.20 4.04
N GLY A 67 1.20 4.42 3.51
CA GLY A 67 1.75 5.64 4.11
C GLY A 67 3.28 5.76 4.02
N PHE A 68 3.90 5.26 2.95
CA PHE A 68 5.35 5.35 2.76
C PHE A 68 5.80 6.73 2.23
N GLU A 69 7.04 7.12 2.56
CA GLU A 69 7.69 8.34 2.09
C GLU A 69 8.31 8.15 0.70
N HIS A 70 9.05 7.04 0.52
CA HIS A 70 9.75 6.68 -0.71
C HIS A 70 9.36 5.25 -1.15
N ALA A 71 9.31 5.03 -2.46
CA ALA A 71 9.13 3.71 -3.07
C ALA A 71 10.07 3.53 -4.27
N ASP A 72 10.69 2.36 -4.30
CA ASP A 72 11.57 1.92 -5.36
C ASP A 72 11.10 0.58 -5.92
N VAL A 73 11.14 0.45 -7.25
CA VAL A 73 10.89 -0.79 -7.97
C VAL A 73 12.22 -1.26 -8.55
N VAL A 74 12.64 -2.43 -8.12
CA VAL A 74 13.87 -3.08 -8.57
C VAL A 74 13.50 -4.27 -9.45
N ALA A 75 14.02 -4.30 -10.67
CA ALA A 75 14.00 -5.51 -11.48
C ALA A 75 15.30 -6.28 -11.24
N TRP A 76 15.20 -7.60 -11.29
CA TRP A 76 16.32 -8.49 -11.05
C TRP A 76 16.64 -9.25 -12.34
N GLU A 77 17.91 -9.26 -12.73
CA GLU A 77 18.47 -10.11 -13.79
C GLU A 77 19.51 -11.03 -13.14
N GLY A 78 19.06 -12.21 -12.69
CA GLY A 78 19.88 -13.14 -11.92
C GLY A 78 20.33 -12.55 -10.57
N GLU A 79 21.63 -12.33 -10.40
CA GLU A 79 22.23 -11.87 -9.14
C GLU A 79 22.33 -10.33 -9.03
N GLN A 80 22.01 -9.61 -10.11
CA GLN A 80 22.07 -8.15 -10.15
C GLN A 80 20.67 -7.57 -10.29
N GLY A 81 20.39 -6.56 -9.48
CA GLY A 81 19.15 -5.79 -9.56
C GLY A 81 19.42 -4.37 -10.04
N SER A 82 18.53 -3.83 -10.86
CA SER A 82 18.53 -2.44 -11.31
C SER A 82 17.26 -1.74 -10.84
N THR A 83 17.39 -0.54 -10.29
CA THR A 83 16.22 0.29 -9.99
C THR A 83 15.58 0.75 -11.30
N HIS A 84 14.36 0.28 -11.59
CA HIS A 84 13.59 0.67 -12.77
C HIS A 84 12.74 1.92 -12.52
N LEU A 85 12.29 2.11 -11.29
CA LEU A 85 11.50 3.27 -10.91
C LEU A 85 11.85 3.64 -9.47
N SER A 86 12.10 4.91 -9.22
CA SER A 86 12.26 5.46 -7.88
C SER A 86 11.39 6.69 -7.74
N THR A 87 10.80 6.87 -6.57
CA THR A 87 10.09 8.11 -6.24
C THR A 87 11.08 9.27 -6.06
N GLU A 88 12.38 8.99 -5.91
CA GLU A 88 13.43 9.98 -5.76
C GLU A 88 14.42 9.88 -6.92
N PRO A 89 14.41 10.83 -7.87
CA PRO A 89 15.18 10.74 -9.11
C PRO A 89 16.70 10.60 -8.91
N MET A 90 17.24 11.06 -7.77
CA MET A 90 18.65 10.91 -7.42
C MET A 90 19.04 9.46 -7.05
N LEU A 91 18.07 8.59 -6.79
CA LEU A 91 18.25 7.19 -6.42
C LEU A 91 18.08 6.21 -7.59
N SER A 92 17.67 6.70 -8.77
CA SER A 92 17.25 5.94 -9.95
C SER A 92 18.30 5.05 -10.63
N ALA A 93 19.51 4.96 -10.08
CA ALA A 93 20.62 4.21 -10.69
C ALA A 93 21.36 3.32 -9.68
N ARG A 94 20.74 2.96 -8.56
CA ARG A 94 21.35 1.99 -7.63
C ARG A 94 21.39 0.60 -8.25
N SER A 95 22.56 -0.02 -8.15
CA SER A 95 22.73 -1.45 -8.43
C SER A 95 22.55 -2.23 -7.14
N TRP A 96 21.70 -3.23 -7.19
CA TRP A 96 21.41 -4.13 -6.09
C TRP A 96 22.11 -5.46 -6.33
N ARG A 97 22.50 -6.13 -5.25
CA ARG A 97 22.99 -7.51 -5.29
C ARG A 97 21.99 -8.41 -4.62
N MET A 98 21.79 -9.59 -5.20
CA MET A 98 20.83 -10.54 -4.66
C MET A 98 21.31 -10.99 -3.27
N THR A 99 20.43 -10.87 -2.29
CA THR A 99 20.64 -11.38 -0.93
C THR A 99 19.51 -12.33 -0.57
N PRO A 100 19.68 -13.15 0.48
CA PRO A 100 18.60 -14.04 0.93
C PRO A 100 17.30 -13.30 1.26
N ALA A 101 17.37 -12.05 1.75
CA ALA A 101 16.18 -11.24 2.00
C ALA A 101 15.44 -10.89 0.70
N PHE A 102 16.16 -10.45 -0.33
CA PHE A 102 15.56 -10.17 -1.64
C PHE A 102 15.04 -11.44 -2.33
N ALA A 103 15.78 -12.55 -2.27
CA ALA A 103 15.33 -13.82 -2.82
C ALA A 103 14.01 -14.29 -2.18
N ARG A 104 13.88 -14.14 -0.86
CA ARG A 104 12.63 -14.42 -0.14
C ARG A 104 11.51 -13.47 -0.58
N ALA A 105 11.80 -12.17 -0.72
CA ALA A 105 10.82 -11.20 -1.17
C ALA A 105 10.28 -11.56 -2.56
N ILE A 106 11.16 -11.84 -3.52
CA ILE A 106 10.82 -12.23 -4.90
C ILE A 106 10.03 -13.54 -4.94
N SER A 107 10.30 -14.47 -4.01
CA SER A 107 9.55 -15.73 -3.89
C SER A 107 8.10 -15.55 -3.40
N GLY A 108 7.71 -14.32 -3.04
CA GLY A 108 6.34 -13.95 -2.68
C GLY A 108 6.15 -13.61 -1.20
N GLU A 109 7.22 -13.59 -0.40
CA GLU A 109 7.12 -13.15 0.99
C GLU A 109 7.15 -11.61 1.07
N THR A 110 6.29 -11.01 1.88
CA THR A 110 6.40 -9.59 2.23
C THR A 110 7.25 -9.46 3.48
N LEU A 111 8.39 -8.80 3.39
CA LEU A 111 9.32 -8.56 4.49
C LEU A 111 9.18 -7.12 4.97
N VAL A 112 9.11 -6.92 6.28
CA VAL A 112 9.13 -5.60 6.91
C VAL A 112 10.36 -5.52 7.80
N ILE A 113 11.20 -4.52 7.53
CA ILE A 113 12.48 -4.29 8.19
C ILE A 113 12.37 -2.95 8.89
N TYR A 114 12.35 -2.96 10.22
CA TYR A 114 12.22 -1.75 11.04
C TYR A 114 13.55 -1.02 11.28
N ASP A 115 14.67 -1.65 10.94
CA ASP A 115 15.99 -1.07 11.03
C ASP A 115 16.86 -1.57 9.86
N PRO A 116 16.89 -0.84 8.74
CA PRO A 116 17.66 -1.25 7.57
C PRO A 116 19.19 -1.20 7.80
N ALA A 117 19.68 -0.55 8.86
CA ALA A 117 21.11 -0.52 9.17
C ALA A 117 21.64 -1.90 9.60
N GLN A 118 20.76 -2.79 10.07
CA GLN A 118 21.13 -4.15 10.49
C GLN A 118 21.37 -5.09 9.32
N LEU A 119 20.91 -4.71 8.11
CA LEU A 119 21.12 -5.49 6.91
C LEU A 119 22.21 -4.83 6.05
N PRO A 120 23.32 -5.51 5.74
CA PRO A 120 24.41 -4.92 4.98
C PRO A 120 23.98 -4.45 3.59
N GLU A 121 22.96 -5.07 2.99
CA GLU A 121 22.36 -4.65 1.73
C GLU A 121 21.57 -3.35 1.80
N LEU A 122 21.02 -2.99 2.97
CA LEU A 122 20.20 -1.79 3.17
C LEU A 122 20.92 -0.73 4.00
N ALA A 123 22.08 -1.03 4.58
CA ALA A 123 22.91 -0.09 5.33
C ALA A 123 23.22 1.22 4.56
N PRO A 124 23.47 1.20 3.23
CA PRO A 124 23.62 2.45 2.47
C PRO A 124 22.34 3.30 2.42
N LEU A 125 21.16 2.71 2.53
CA LEU A 125 19.87 3.42 2.56
C LEU A 125 19.56 3.95 3.94
N ALA A 126 19.91 3.21 4.99
CA ALA A 126 19.70 3.62 6.38
C ALA A 126 20.40 4.95 6.76
N SER A 127 21.38 5.36 5.95
CA SER A 127 22.08 6.64 6.12
C SER A 127 21.32 7.84 5.55
N GLU A 128 20.27 7.61 4.75
CA GLU A 128 19.47 8.65 4.12
C GLU A 128 18.17 8.92 4.90
N PRO A 129 17.76 10.20 5.02
CA PRO A 129 16.49 10.55 5.64
C PRO A 129 15.33 9.91 4.87
N GLY A 130 14.34 9.38 5.59
CA GLY A 130 13.17 8.70 5.01
C GLY A 130 13.27 7.18 4.92
N TRP A 131 14.45 6.60 5.22
CA TRP A 131 14.69 5.15 5.18
C TRP A 131 14.82 4.54 6.59
N ALA A 132 13.96 4.94 7.52
CA ALA A 132 13.97 4.37 8.88
C ALA A 132 13.42 2.93 8.92
N SER A 133 12.52 2.60 8.01
CA SER A 133 11.94 1.26 7.86
C SER A 133 11.69 0.96 6.39
N VAL A 134 11.82 -0.31 6.01
CA VAL A 134 11.67 -0.76 4.63
C VAL A 134 10.67 -1.91 4.57
N MET A 135 9.73 -1.82 3.63
CA MET A 135 8.88 -2.94 3.25
C MET A 135 9.32 -3.46 1.88
N LEU A 136 9.58 -4.75 1.79
CA LEU A 136 9.93 -5.44 0.55
C LEU A 136 8.81 -6.41 0.21
N THR A 137 8.35 -6.39 -1.04
CA THR A 137 7.41 -7.37 -1.54
C THR A 137 7.79 -7.76 -2.95
N GLY A 138 7.75 -9.06 -3.25
CA GLY A 138 7.89 -9.54 -4.61
C GLY A 138 6.70 -9.09 -5.44
N LEU A 139 6.98 -8.52 -6.61
CA LEU A 139 5.97 -8.21 -7.60
C LEU A 139 6.16 -9.15 -8.79
N GLN A 140 5.19 -10.02 -9.03
CA GLN A 140 5.10 -10.82 -10.24
C GLN A 140 4.00 -10.24 -11.11
N ALA A 141 4.38 -9.50 -12.15
CA ALA A 141 3.42 -8.98 -13.11
C ALA A 141 3.74 -9.53 -14.51
N PRO A 142 2.74 -9.90 -15.33
CA PRO A 142 2.96 -10.38 -16.68
C PRO A 142 3.66 -9.28 -17.50
N GLY A 143 4.89 -9.55 -17.93
CA GLY A 143 5.79 -8.56 -18.55
C GLY A 143 7.04 -8.24 -17.72
N PHE A 144 7.07 -8.61 -16.44
CA PHE A 144 8.25 -8.64 -15.59
C PHE A 144 8.81 -10.06 -15.62
N THR A 145 9.69 -10.37 -16.57
CA THR A 145 10.49 -11.61 -16.52
C THR A 145 11.68 -11.39 -15.60
N ALA A 146 11.82 -12.26 -14.61
CA ALA A 146 13.03 -12.43 -13.79
C ALA A 146 14.18 -13.05 -14.60
#